data_AF-A0A5A7N0N7-F1
#
_entry.id   AF-A0A5A7N0N7-F1
#
_cell.length_a   1.000
_cell.length_b   1.000
_cell.length_c   1.000
_cell.angle_alpha   90.00
_cell.angle_beta   90.00
_cell.angle_gamma   90.00
#
_symmetry.space_group_name_H-M   'P 1'
#
loop_
_entity.id
_entity.type
_entity.pdbx_description
1 polymer ?
#
loop_
_entity_poly.entity_id
_entity_poly.type
_entity_poly.pdbx_seq_one_letter_code
_entity_poly.pdbx_strand_id
1 'polypeptide(L)'
;MLSLYVRGALDVGATDINEAMKIAAVKAIAALAEKEVSDVVARAYEGEPLRLGPDYLIPKPFDARLMTEVAPAVAKAAMDSGVARRPIEDFDAYLAGLNTFVFRSGNLMQPIFERARTQRKRLLFAEGEDERVLQAAQALLDERMADITVVGRPKVVQSRIEKLGLRIRPDVDFEVVNPQNDARYGEYWRSYHELMERKGVSPDEARTIMRTNNTAIAALALHRGEADAMVCGAVGRYHRHLTHVLDIVGLSDGVKAASALSVLMLGKGTFFLCDTFITPDPTAEEIAEVTILAADEVRRFA
;
A
#
# COMPACT_ATOMS: atom_id res chain seq x y z
N MET A 1 -21.34 15.28 1.32
CA MET A 1 -21.44 15.28 2.80
C MET A 1 -22.86 14.99 3.28
N LEU A 2 -23.88 15.79 2.91
CA LEU A 2 -25.29 15.51 3.26
C LEU A 2 -25.77 14.12 2.78
N SER A 3 -25.30 13.68 1.60
CA SER A 3 -25.61 12.36 1.05
C SER A 3 -25.12 11.18 1.92
N LEU A 4 -24.00 11.33 2.63
CA LEU A 4 -23.38 10.25 3.42
C LEU A 4 -24.00 10.15 4.81
N TYR A 5 -24.37 11.29 5.40
CA TYR A 5 -25.22 11.36 6.58
C TYR A 5 -26.56 10.66 6.36
N VAL A 6 -27.21 10.96 5.22
CA VAL A 6 -28.47 10.33 4.82
C VAL A 6 -28.27 8.83 4.57
N ARG A 7 -27.12 8.42 4.02
CA ARG A 7 -26.83 6.99 3.78
C ARG A 7 -26.84 6.17 5.07
N GLY A 8 -26.09 6.58 6.09
CA GLY A 8 -26.06 5.86 7.38
C GLY A 8 -27.44 5.77 8.04
N ALA A 9 -28.24 6.83 7.96
CA ALA A 9 -29.63 6.85 8.44
C ALA A 9 -30.53 5.88 7.66
N LEU A 10 -30.40 5.85 6.32
CA LEU A 10 -31.20 4.99 5.46
C LEU A 10 -30.84 3.52 5.59
N ASP A 11 -29.55 3.19 5.74
CA ASP A 11 -29.08 1.80 5.85
C ASP A 11 -29.79 1.11 7.04
N VAL A 12 -29.87 1.77 8.19
CA VAL A 12 -30.56 1.24 9.39
C VAL A 12 -32.07 1.52 9.42
N GLY A 13 -32.63 2.15 8.39
CA GLY A 13 -34.04 2.51 8.33
C GLY A 13 -34.47 3.43 9.49
N ALA A 14 -33.65 4.45 9.78
CA ALA A 14 -33.92 5.39 10.87
C ALA A 14 -35.29 6.08 10.68
N THR A 15 -36.08 6.12 11.74
CA THR A 15 -37.41 6.76 11.74
C THR A 15 -37.36 8.27 11.86
N ASP A 16 -36.25 8.79 12.38
CA ASP A 16 -36.03 10.19 12.66
C ASP A 16 -34.55 10.53 12.52
N ILE A 17 -34.26 11.80 12.32
CA ILE A 17 -32.93 12.38 12.23
C ILE A 17 -32.67 13.17 13.51
N ASN A 18 -32.12 12.50 14.53
CA ASN A 18 -31.99 13.08 15.87
C ASN A 18 -30.61 13.71 16.15
N GLU A 19 -30.50 14.37 17.31
CA GLU A 19 -29.26 15.05 17.72
C GLU A 19 -28.07 14.10 17.91
N ALA A 20 -28.30 12.86 18.37
CA ALA A 20 -27.23 11.89 18.54
C ALA A 20 -26.54 11.57 17.20
N MET A 21 -27.31 11.43 16.13
CA MET A 21 -26.80 11.21 14.77
C MET A 21 -25.99 12.41 14.26
N LYS A 22 -26.47 13.65 14.48
CA LYS A 22 -25.74 14.87 14.09
C LYS A 22 -24.40 14.97 14.80
N ILE A 23 -24.40 14.74 16.11
CA ILE A 23 -23.17 14.74 16.93
C ILE A 23 -22.20 13.67 16.45
N ALA A 24 -22.68 12.45 16.15
CA ALA A 24 -21.84 11.38 15.64
C ALA A 24 -21.22 11.72 14.28
N ALA A 25 -21.99 12.32 13.38
CA ALA A 25 -21.48 12.77 12.09
C ALA A 25 -20.39 13.83 12.24
N VAL A 26 -20.61 14.84 13.09
CA VAL A 26 -19.60 15.90 13.35
C VAL A 26 -18.34 15.30 13.96
N LYS A 27 -18.46 14.40 14.93
CA LYS A 27 -17.31 13.71 15.54
C LYS A 27 -16.55 12.86 14.52
N ALA A 28 -17.25 12.13 13.65
CA ALA A 28 -16.61 11.34 12.60
C ALA A 28 -15.88 12.21 11.57
N ILE A 29 -16.47 13.35 11.19
CA ILE A 29 -15.84 14.32 10.29
C ILE A 29 -14.60 14.94 10.93
N ALA A 30 -14.68 15.32 12.21
CA ALA A 30 -13.55 15.87 12.96
C ALA A 30 -12.41 14.84 13.08
N ALA A 31 -12.74 13.61 13.48
CA ALA A 31 -11.77 12.52 13.55
C ALA A 31 -11.14 12.22 12.18
N LEU A 32 -11.90 12.31 11.08
CA LEU A 32 -11.36 12.16 9.74
C LEU A 32 -10.45 13.33 9.33
N ALA A 33 -10.74 14.56 9.77
CA ALA A 33 -9.89 15.72 9.52
C ALA A 33 -8.52 15.59 10.23
N GLU A 34 -8.47 14.88 11.36
CA GLU A 34 -7.25 14.55 12.08
C GLU A 34 -6.44 13.40 11.45
N LYS A 35 -7.06 12.57 10.60
CA LYS A 35 -6.39 11.46 9.89
C LYS A 35 -5.65 11.98 8.65
N GLU A 36 -4.48 11.40 8.33
CA GLU A 36 -3.70 11.86 7.18
C GLU A 36 -4.42 11.61 5.86
N VAL A 37 -4.30 12.55 4.94
CA VAL A 37 -5.04 12.54 3.68
C VAL A 37 -4.42 11.55 2.69
N SER A 38 -5.27 10.75 2.05
CA SER A 38 -4.88 9.77 1.02
C SER A 38 -4.36 10.45 -0.25
N ASP A 39 -3.44 9.80 -0.95
CA ASP A 39 -2.90 10.23 -2.25
C ASP A 39 -3.96 10.53 -3.31
N VAL A 40 -5.08 9.80 -3.28
CA VAL A 40 -6.20 10.03 -4.22
C VAL A 40 -6.80 11.41 -4.03
N VAL A 41 -6.91 11.85 -2.77
CA VAL A 41 -7.41 13.18 -2.41
C VAL A 41 -6.32 14.23 -2.62
N ALA A 42 -5.06 13.91 -2.34
CA ALA A 42 -3.93 14.82 -2.57
C ALA A 42 -3.78 15.20 -4.05
N ARG A 43 -3.95 14.25 -4.98
CA ARG A 43 -3.91 14.51 -6.43
C ARG A 43 -5.11 15.31 -6.94
N ALA A 44 -6.27 15.15 -6.32
CA ALA A 44 -7.48 15.89 -6.71
C ALA A 44 -7.44 17.37 -6.27
N TYR A 45 -6.60 17.70 -5.28
CA TYR A 45 -6.48 19.03 -4.68
C TYR A 45 -5.00 19.46 -4.59
N GLU A 46 -4.26 19.32 -5.71
CA GLU A 46 -2.85 19.72 -5.78
C GLU A 46 -2.67 21.20 -5.41
N GLY A 47 -1.74 21.47 -4.49
CA GLY A 47 -1.37 22.83 -4.06
C GLY A 47 -2.08 23.35 -2.80
N GLU A 48 -3.05 22.62 -2.25
CA GLU A 48 -3.69 22.98 -0.97
C GLU A 48 -3.09 22.21 0.22
N PRO A 49 -2.89 22.85 1.39
CA PRO A 49 -2.51 22.14 2.60
C PRO A 49 -3.66 21.23 3.04
N LEU A 50 -3.44 19.92 3.01
CA LEU A 50 -4.44 18.91 3.39
C LEU A 50 -4.21 18.39 4.82
N ARG A 51 -3.56 19.18 5.67
CA ARG A 51 -3.30 18.87 7.08
C ARG A 51 -4.16 19.77 7.95
N LEU A 52 -4.78 19.20 8.99
CA LEU A 52 -5.56 19.96 9.96
C LEU A 52 -4.79 21.21 10.42
N GLY A 53 -5.38 22.38 10.16
CA GLY A 53 -4.75 23.67 10.37
C GLY A 53 -5.69 24.82 10.02
N PRO A 54 -5.22 26.08 10.14
CA PRO A 54 -6.04 27.27 9.87
C PRO A 54 -6.73 27.25 8.50
N ASP A 55 -6.05 26.66 7.51
CA ASP A 55 -6.49 26.60 6.12
C ASP A 55 -7.18 25.28 5.73
N TYR A 56 -7.25 24.31 6.65
CA TYR A 56 -7.89 23.01 6.44
C TYR A 56 -8.56 22.54 7.74
N LEU A 57 -9.83 22.89 7.90
CA LEU A 57 -10.62 22.63 9.11
C LEU A 57 -11.57 21.44 8.96
N ILE A 58 -12.03 21.16 7.75
CA ILE A 58 -12.95 20.07 7.44
C ILE A 58 -12.48 19.30 6.20
N PRO A 59 -12.70 17.97 6.13
CA PRO A 59 -12.35 17.17 4.96
C PRO A 59 -13.07 17.68 3.71
N LYS A 60 -12.41 17.57 2.56
CA LYS A 60 -12.98 18.01 1.29
C LYS A 60 -14.23 17.20 0.93
N PRO A 61 -15.24 17.78 0.26
CA PRO A 61 -16.53 17.12 0.00
C PRO A 61 -16.47 15.79 -0.77
N PHE A 62 -15.41 15.57 -1.54
CA PHE A 62 -15.17 14.36 -2.36
C PHE A 62 -14.11 13.43 -1.76
N ASP A 63 -13.72 13.62 -0.50
CA ASP A 63 -12.87 12.64 0.19
C ASP A 63 -13.60 11.29 0.31
N ALA A 64 -13.06 10.27 -0.35
CA ALA A 64 -13.67 8.95 -0.45
C ALA A 64 -13.84 8.28 0.92
N ARG A 65 -13.01 8.66 1.91
CA ARG A 65 -13.05 8.16 3.29
C ARG A 65 -14.26 8.67 4.08
N LEU A 66 -14.89 9.76 3.65
CA LEU A 66 -16.10 10.26 4.30
C LEU A 66 -17.20 9.20 4.32
N MET A 67 -17.26 8.33 3.31
CA MET A 67 -18.28 7.28 3.24
C MET A 67 -18.08 6.21 4.31
N THR A 68 -16.84 5.79 4.53
CA THR A 68 -16.48 4.71 5.47
C THR A 68 -16.37 5.19 6.91
N GLU A 69 -16.28 6.49 7.15
CA GLU A 69 -16.22 7.05 8.51
C GLU A 69 -17.57 7.60 8.97
N VAL A 70 -18.25 8.39 8.13
CA VAL A 70 -19.46 9.12 8.53
C VAL A 70 -20.69 8.21 8.53
N ALA A 71 -20.87 7.37 7.49
CA ALA A 71 -22.07 6.52 7.40
C ALA A 71 -22.16 5.52 8.56
N PRO A 72 -21.09 4.79 8.95
CA PRO A 72 -21.12 3.89 10.10
C PRO A 72 -21.33 4.60 11.43
N ALA A 73 -20.72 5.77 11.63
CA ALA A 73 -20.91 6.55 12.86
C ALA A 73 -22.37 6.98 13.02
N VAL A 74 -23.01 7.42 11.93
CA VAL A 74 -24.43 7.81 11.92
C VAL A 74 -25.35 6.61 12.10
N ALA A 75 -25.07 5.49 11.42
CA ALA A 75 -25.84 4.25 11.55
C ALA A 75 -25.82 3.74 13.00
N LYS A 76 -24.63 3.72 13.63
CA LYS A 76 -24.46 3.34 15.03
C LYS A 76 -25.23 4.27 15.97
N ALA A 77 -25.12 5.58 15.78
CA ALA A 77 -25.85 6.55 16.61
C ALA A 77 -27.37 6.42 16.48
N ALA A 78 -27.88 6.10 15.28
CA ALA A 78 -29.30 5.83 15.05
C ALA A 78 -29.76 4.55 15.76
N MET A 79 -28.92 3.51 15.82
CA MET A 79 -29.19 2.29 16.59
C MET A 79 -29.17 2.55 18.09
N ASP A 80 -28.13 3.21 18.59
CA ASP A 80 -27.93 3.51 20.02
C ASP A 80 -29.04 4.41 20.58
N SER A 81 -29.60 5.29 19.75
CA SER A 81 -30.72 6.18 20.11
C SER A 81 -32.11 5.56 19.90
N GLY A 82 -32.19 4.31 19.43
CA GLY A 82 -33.44 3.56 19.30
C GLY A 82 -34.34 3.96 18.11
N VAL A 83 -33.84 4.77 17.18
CA VAL A 83 -34.61 5.19 15.98
C VAL A 83 -34.40 4.24 14.79
N ALA A 84 -33.48 3.29 14.87
CA ALA A 84 -33.23 2.31 13.82
C ALA A 84 -34.33 1.22 13.76
N ARG A 85 -34.97 1.03 12.60
CA ARG A 85 -35.91 -0.09 12.36
C ARG A 85 -35.21 -1.35 11.85
N ARG A 86 -34.00 -1.22 11.31
CA ARG A 86 -33.19 -2.32 10.77
C ARG A 86 -31.77 -2.20 11.35
N PRO A 87 -31.54 -2.66 12.59
CA PRO A 87 -30.22 -2.61 13.19
C PRO A 87 -29.22 -3.42 12.37
N ILE A 88 -27.98 -2.96 12.30
CA ILE A 88 -26.88 -3.73 11.70
C ILE A 88 -26.36 -4.69 12.78
N GLU A 89 -26.46 -5.99 12.53
CA GLU A 89 -25.97 -7.02 13.47
C GLU A 89 -24.46 -7.21 13.38
N ASP A 90 -23.93 -7.20 12.14
CA ASP A 90 -22.50 -7.34 11.85
C ASP A 90 -21.95 -6.04 11.23
N PHE A 91 -21.28 -5.24 12.07
CA PHE A 91 -20.68 -3.98 11.65
C PHE A 91 -19.45 -4.18 10.76
N ASP A 92 -18.73 -5.30 10.90
CA ASP A 92 -17.55 -5.59 10.09
C ASP A 92 -17.99 -5.91 8.65
N ALA A 93 -19.04 -6.70 8.48
CA ALA A 93 -19.66 -6.96 7.17
C ALA A 93 -20.23 -5.68 6.53
N TYR A 94 -20.85 -4.80 7.32
CA TYR A 94 -21.35 -3.52 6.84
C TYR A 94 -20.22 -2.59 6.36
N LEU A 95 -19.14 -2.49 7.13
CA LEU A 95 -17.95 -1.72 6.75
C LEU A 95 -17.29 -2.27 5.48
N ALA A 96 -17.19 -3.60 5.35
CA ALA A 96 -16.69 -4.25 4.13
C ALA A 96 -17.55 -3.87 2.92
N GLY A 97 -18.88 -3.91 3.05
CA GLY A 97 -19.80 -3.51 1.98
C GLY A 97 -19.66 -2.05 1.54
N LEU A 98 -19.45 -1.12 2.48
CA LEU A 98 -19.18 0.29 2.14
C LEU A 98 -17.84 0.46 1.42
N ASN A 99 -16.81 -0.29 1.83
CA ASN A 99 -15.50 -0.27 1.17
C ASN A 99 -15.58 -0.70 -0.29
N THR A 100 -16.48 -1.61 -0.68
CA THR A 100 -16.72 -2.00 -2.08
C THR A 100 -17.17 -0.83 -2.96
N PHE A 101 -17.87 0.17 -2.40
CA PHE A 101 -18.31 1.36 -3.15
C PHE A 101 -17.22 2.43 -3.27
N VAL A 102 -16.33 2.50 -2.28
CA VAL A 102 -15.23 3.47 -2.20
C VAL A 102 -14.03 3.01 -3.05
N PHE A 103 -13.70 1.73 -2.96
CA PHE A 103 -12.68 1.10 -3.77
C PHE A 103 -13.36 0.28 -4.85
N ARG A 104 -13.32 0.73 -6.12
CA ARG A 104 -13.77 -0.09 -7.26
C ARG A 104 -13.06 -1.45 -7.33
N SER A 105 -11.93 -1.59 -6.62
CA SER A 105 -11.14 -2.81 -6.43
C SER A 105 -11.49 -3.64 -5.20
N GLY A 106 -12.42 -3.19 -4.35
CA GLY A 106 -12.64 -3.69 -3.00
C GLY A 106 -12.87 -5.20 -2.94
N ASN A 107 -13.76 -5.73 -3.78
CA ASN A 107 -14.07 -7.17 -3.76
C ASN A 107 -12.90 -8.05 -4.23
N LEU A 108 -12.05 -7.55 -5.13
CA LEU A 108 -10.94 -8.34 -5.66
C LEU A 108 -9.76 -8.39 -4.69
N MET A 109 -9.47 -7.27 -4.03
CA MET A 109 -8.31 -7.16 -3.13
C MET A 109 -8.62 -7.58 -1.69
N GLN A 110 -9.90 -7.63 -1.30
CA GLN A 110 -10.29 -7.97 0.07
C GLN A 110 -9.73 -9.32 0.55
N PRO A 111 -9.84 -10.44 -0.20
CA PRO A 111 -9.24 -11.71 0.23
C PRO A 111 -7.72 -11.63 0.43
N ILE A 112 -7.04 -10.81 -0.38
CA ILE A 112 -5.59 -10.59 -0.27
C ILE A 112 -5.26 -9.85 1.03
N PHE A 113 -6.01 -8.78 1.35
CA PHE A 113 -5.82 -8.04 2.59
C PHE A 113 -6.11 -8.88 3.83
N GLU A 114 -7.16 -9.69 3.81
CA GLU A 114 -7.49 -10.62 4.91
C GLU A 114 -6.38 -11.66 5.13
N ARG A 115 -5.84 -12.22 4.04
CA ARG A 115 -4.69 -13.13 4.12
C ARG A 115 -3.44 -12.42 4.66
N ALA A 116 -3.16 -11.19 4.25
CA ALA A 116 -2.03 -10.43 4.76
C ALA A 116 -2.14 -10.15 6.27
N ARG A 117 -3.34 -9.81 6.77
CA ARG A 117 -3.58 -9.62 8.21
C ARG A 117 -3.38 -10.89 9.04
N THR A 118 -3.77 -12.05 8.51
CA THR A 118 -3.64 -13.34 9.22
C THR A 118 -2.23 -13.93 9.10
N GLN A 119 -1.54 -13.68 7.98
CA GLN A 119 -0.19 -14.16 7.71
C GLN A 119 0.75 -12.96 7.52
N ARG A 120 1.05 -12.28 8.62
CA ARG A 120 1.95 -11.12 8.60
C ARG A 120 3.31 -11.53 8.03
N LYS A 121 3.72 -10.84 6.96
CA LYS A 121 5.00 -11.02 6.27
C LYS A 121 5.90 -9.81 6.48
N ARG A 122 7.21 -10.03 6.35
CA ARG A 122 8.21 -8.96 6.37
C ARG A 122 8.27 -8.31 4.99
N LEU A 123 7.85 -7.06 4.90
CA LEU A 123 7.77 -6.30 3.66
C LEU A 123 8.82 -5.19 3.64
N LEU A 124 9.61 -5.15 2.58
CA LEU A 124 10.68 -4.18 2.42
C LEU A 124 10.39 -3.16 1.32
N PHE A 125 10.44 -1.88 1.64
CA PHE A 125 10.32 -0.79 0.67
C PHE A 125 11.68 -0.23 0.28
N ALA A 126 11.99 -0.21 -1.02
CA ALA A 126 13.25 0.34 -1.52
C ALA A 126 13.31 1.87 -1.44
N GLU A 127 12.21 2.58 -1.70
CA GLU A 127 12.19 4.05 -1.68
C GLU A 127 11.59 4.60 -0.37
N GLY A 128 12.21 4.28 0.77
CA GLY A 128 11.75 4.71 2.10
C GLY A 128 11.73 6.22 2.34
N GLU A 129 12.36 7.02 1.47
CA GLU A 129 12.32 8.49 1.53
C GLU A 129 11.17 9.10 0.72
N ASP A 130 10.40 8.29 -0.03
CA ASP A 130 9.26 8.74 -0.82
C ASP A 130 8.01 8.92 0.07
N GLU A 131 7.31 10.05 -0.10
CA GLU A 131 6.16 10.41 0.74
C GLU A 131 5.02 9.38 0.62
N ARG A 132 4.77 8.86 -0.59
CA ARG A 132 3.70 7.87 -0.85
C ARG A 132 4.02 6.52 -0.22
N VAL A 133 5.30 6.14 -0.23
CA VAL A 133 5.77 4.91 0.42
C VAL A 133 5.59 4.99 1.93
N LEU A 134 5.90 6.13 2.55
CA LEU A 134 5.72 6.32 3.99
C LEU A 134 4.24 6.35 4.40
N GLN A 135 3.36 6.94 3.58
CA GLN A 135 1.91 6.86 3.78
C GLN A 135 1.40 5.42 3.68
N ALA A 136 1.87 4.65 2.68
CA ALA A 136 1.53 3.24 2.54
C ALA A 136 2.04 2.40 3.74
N ALA A 137 3.26 2.65 4.19
CA ALA A 137 3.82 1.99 5.37
C ALA A 137 2.96 2.24 6.62
N GLN A 138 2.50 3.47 6.85
CA GLN A 138 1.59 3.75 7.95
C GLN A 138 0.26 3.00 7.83
N ALA A 139 -0.38 3.01 6.66
CA ALA A 139 -1.64 2.29 6.46
C ALA A 139 -1.48 0.78 6.73
N LEU A 140 -0.39 0.18 6.25
CA LEU A 140 -0.09 -1.24 6.49
C LEU A 140 0.19 -1.55 7.96
N LEU A 141 0.83 -0.63 8.71
CA LEU A 141 1.09 -0.78 10.14
C LEU A 141 -0.18 -0.61 10.97
N ASP A 142 -1.01 0.40 10.68
CA ASP A 142 -2.30 0.64 11.33
C ASP A 142 -3.22 -0.57 11.19
N GLU A 143 -3.25 -1.17 9.99
CA GLU A 143 -4.04 -2.37 9.70
C GLU A 143 -3.33 -3.69 10.06
N ARG A 144 -2.13 -3.62 10.64
CA ARG A 144 -1.30 -4.77 11.05
C ARG A 144 -1.09 -5.81 9.94
N MET A 145 -0.92 -5.39 8.69
CA MET A 145 -0.79 -6.29 7.54
C MET A 145 0.60 -6.87 7.33
N ALA A 146 1.64 -6.15 7.74
CA ALA A 146 3.02 -6.55 7.50
C ALA A 146 3.95 -5.99 8.59
N ASP A 147 5.12 -6.59 8.74
CA ASP A 147 6.25 -6.02 9.47
C ASP A 147 7.11 -5.28 8.44
N ILE A 148 7.33 -3.98 8.65
CA ILE A 148 7.88 -3.10 7.62
C ILE A 148 9.37 -2.84 7.85
N THR A 149 10.13 -2.89 6.76
CA THR A 149 11.49 -2.36 6.67
C THR A 149 11.55 -1.38 5.50
N VAL A 150 12.25 -0.26 5.65
CA VAL A 150 12.44 0.70 4.56
C VAL A 150 13.92 0.98 4.33
N VAL A 151 14.31 1.19 3.06
CA VAL A 151 15.66 1.63 2.71
C VAL A 151 15.66 3.14 2.55
N GLY A 152 16.47 3.84 3.34
CA GLY A 152 16.54 5.29 3.30
C GLY A 152 17.43 5.89 4.38
N ARG A 153 17.74 7.18 4.25
CA ARG A 153 18.52 7.91 5.26
C ARG A 153 17.61 8.25 6.44
N PRO A 154 17.95 7.84 7.68
CA PRO A 154 17.07 8.03 8.85
C PRO A 154 16.61 9.48 9.05
N LYS A 155 17.51 10.45 8.89
CA LYS A 155 17.17 11.88 9.00
C LYS A 155 16.16 12.35 7.96
N VAL A 156 16.26 11.83 6.73
CA VAL A 156 15.33 12.22 5.65
C VAL A 156 13.97 11.55 5.88
N VAL A 157 13.96 10.26 6.20
CA VAL A 157 12.74 9.52 6.57
C VAL A 157 12.00 10.24 7.69
N GLN A 158 12.68 10.54 8.79
CA GLN A 158 12.12 11.25 9.94
C GLN A 158 11.54 12.62 9.55
N SER A 159 12.28 13.42 8.78
CA SER A 159 11.81 14.74 8.33
C SER A 159 10.56 14.63 7.44
N ARG A 160 10.46 13.60 6.59
CA ARG A 160 9.27 13.36 5.74
C ARG A 160 8.07 12.95 6.57
N ILE A 161 8.26 12.08 7.56
CA ILE A 161 7.23 11.68 8.54
C ILE A 161 6.66 12.91 9.24
N GLU A 162 7.51 13.79 9.78
CA GLU A 162 7.10 15.00 10.48
C GLU A 162 6.36 15.99 9.57
N LYS A 163 6.86 16.18 8.35
CA LYS A 163 6.25 17.05 7.33
C LYS A 163 4.84 16.57 6.99
N LEU A 164 4.68 15.27 6.75
CA LEU A 164 3.40 14.63 6.42
C LEU A 164 2.48 14.48 7.65
N GLY A 165 3.02 14.61 8.86
CA GLY A 165 2.27 14.41 10.10
C GLY A 165 1.94 12.94 10.37
N LEU A 166 2.78 12.01 9.91
CA LEU A 166 2.58 10.57 10.12
C LEU A 166 2.86 10.19 11.58
N ARG A 167 2.11 9.22 12.12
CA ARG A 167 2.26 8.73 13.51
C ARG A 167 3.37 7.70 13.68
N ILE A 168 3.76 7.05 12.58
CA ILE A 168 4.80 6.01 12.57
C ILE A 168 6.16 6.57 12.97
N ARG A 169 6.93 5.77 13.71
CA ARG A 169 8.25 6.13 14.22
C ARG A 169 9.30 5.13 13.71
N PRO A 170 10.36 5.61 13.04
CA PRO A 170 11.52 4.78 12.70
C PRO A 170 12.09 4.08 13.94
N ASP A 171 12.57 2.86 13.77
CA ASP A 171 13.21 2.01 14.80
C ASP A 171 12.31 1.60 15.97
N VAL A 172 11.03 1.95 15.93
CA VAL A 172 10.00 1.51 16.90
C VAL A 172 8.88 0.77 16.19
N ASP A 173 8.30 1.40 15.16
CA ASP A 173 7.17 0.85 14.42
C ASP A 173 7.62 0.13 13.13
N PHE A 174 8.80 0.46 12.59
CA PHE A 174 9.43 -0.18 11.43
C PHE A 174 10.95 -0.03 11.43
N GLU A 175 11.67 -0.91 10.74
CA GLU A 175 13.14 -0.87 10.63
C GLU A 175 13.60 0.03 9.47
N VAL A 176 14.74 0.73 9.64
CA VAL A 176 15.39 1.49 8.57
C VAL A 176 16.76 0.88 8.21
N VAL A 177 16.90 0.45 6.95
CA VAL A 177 18.21 0.12 6.37
C VAL A 177 18.83 1.42 5.86
N ASN A 178 19.93 1.84 6.47
CA ASN A 178 20.59 3.12 6.15
C ASN A 178 21.68 2.95 5.07
N PRO A 179 21.49 3.41 3.82
CA PRO A 179 22.49 3.22 2.75
C PRO A 179 23.84 3.86 3.05
N GLN A 180 23.89 4.86 3.94
CA GLN A 180 25.11 5.61 4.25
C GLN A 180 25.88 5.02 5.43
N ASN A 181 25.20 4.35 6.35
CA ASN A 181 25.79 3.85 7.60
C ASN A 181 24.89 2.77 8.21
N ASP A 182 25.01 1.54 7.71
CA ASP A 182 24.36 0.34 8.25
C ASP A 182 25.43 -0.67 8.68
N ALA A 183 25.22 -1.34 9.82
CA ALA A 183 26.15 -2.33 10.34
C ALA A 183 26.31 -3.52 9.38
N ARG A 184 25.27 -3.85 8.61
CA ARG A 184 25.27 -4.94 7.62
C ARG A 184 26.01 -4.58 6.33
N TYR A 185 26.38 -3.31 6.13
CA TYR A 185 27.01 -2.85 4.89
C TYR A 185 28.16 -3.75 4.43
N GLY A 186 29.02 -4.15 5.38
CA GLY A 186 30.15 -5.03 5.11
C GLY A 186 29.75 -6.37 4.51
N GLU A 187 28.70 -7.00 5.03
CA GLU A 187 28.19 -8.26 4.51
C GLU A 187 27.47 -8.05 3.17
N TYR A 188 26.71 -6.96 3.04
CA TYR A 188 25.94 -6.65 1.85
C TYR A 188 26.82 -6.51 0.61
N TRP A 189 27.88 -5.71 0.64
CA TRP A 189 28.72 -5.54 -0.55
C TRP A 189 29.47 -6.83 -0.92
N ARG A 190 29.79 -7.69 0.06
CA ARG A 190 30.43 -8.99 -0.21
C ARG A 190 29.45 -9.96 -0.88
N SER A 191 28.25 -10.12 -0.31
CA SER A 191 27.21 -10.96 -0.92
C SER A 191 26.83 -10.45 -2.31
N TYR A 192 26.71 -9.15 -2.51
CA TYR A 192 26.46 -8.57 -3.83
C TYR A 192 27.59 -8.88 -4.81
N HIS A 193 28.85 -8.75 -4.40
CA HIS A 193 30.00 -9.10 -5.24
C HIS A 193 30.01 -10.60 -5.59
N GLU A 194 29.76 -11.50 -4.63
CA GLU A 194 29.67 -12.94 -4.89
C GLU A 194 28.61 -13.29 -5.95
N LEU A 195 27.48 -12.56 -5.95
CA LEU A 195 26.44 -12.74 -6.97
C LEU A 195 26.84 -12.18 -8.34
N MET A 196 27.62 -11.10 -8.38
CA MET A 196 27.82 -10.28 -9.58
C MET A 196 29.24 -10.34 -10.17
N GLU A 197 30.19 -11.00 -9.51
CA GLU A 197 31.59 -11.09 -9.97
C GLU A 197 31.70 -11.71 -11.37
N ARG A 198 30.86 -12.71 -11.67
CA ARG A 198 30.81 -13.35 -13.01
C ARG A 198 30.20 -12.45 -14.08
N LYS A 199 29.47 -11.42 -13.68
CA LYS A 199 28.95 -10.36 -14.55
C LYS A 199 29.92 -9.15 -14.63
N GLY A 200 31.11 -9.28 -14.06
CA GLY A 200 32.20 -8.30 -14.17
C GLY A 200 32.21 -7.22 -13.09
N VAL A 201 31.35 -7.31 -12.07
CA VAL A 201 31.31 -6.32 -10.99
C VAL A 201 32.54 -6.47 -10.10
N SER A 202 33.31 -5.38 -9.96
CA SER A 202 34.47 -5.34 -9.06
C SER A 202 34.06 -5.12 -7.58
N PRO A 203 34.93 -5.43 -6.60
CA PRO A 203 34.63 -5.13 -5.19
C PRO A 203 34.34 -3.65 -4.90
N ASP A 204 35.01 -2.73 -5.59
CA ASP A 204 34.80 -1.28 -5.43
C ASP A 204 33.47 -0.82 -6.03
N GLU A 205 33.08 -1.42 -7.15
CA GLU A 205 31.76 -1.20 -7.74
C GLU A 205 30.65 -1.75 -6.85
N ALA A 206 30.82 -2.98 -6.32
CA ALA A 206 29.88 -3.57 -5.36
C ALA A 206 29.66 -2.69 -4.12
N ARG A 207 30.75 -2.14 -3.56
CA ARG A 207 30.69 -1.17 -2.46
C ARG A 207 29.92 0.09 -2.82
N THR A 208 30.06 0.57 -4.06
CA THR A 208 29.38 1.77 -4.55
C THR A 208 27.88 1.51 -4.73
N ILE A 209 27.52 0.40 -5.36
CA ILE A 209 26.11 0.02 -5.60
C ILE A 209 25.39 -0.15 -4.26
N MET A 210 25.97 -0.84 -3.29
CA MET A 210 25.40 -1.00 -1.94
C MET A 210 25.31 0.28 -1.10
N ARG A 211 25.83 1.42 -1.58
CA ARG A 211 25.66 2.75 -0.94
C ARG A 211 24.69 3.67 -1.66
N THR A 212 24.42 3.39 -2.93
CA THR A 212 23.80 4.37 -3.84
C THR A 212 22.53 3.86 -4.50
N ASN A 213 22.28 2.55 -4.44
CA ASN A 213 21.17 1.93 -5.13
C ASN A 213 20.25 1.21 -4.13
N ASN A 214 19.19 1.90 -3.74
CA ASN A 214 18.25 1.36 -2.75
C ASN A 214 17.57 0.08 -3.21
N THR A 215 17.30 -0.07 -4.51
CA THR A 215 16.68 -1.28 -5.06
C THR A 215 17.60 -2.47 -4.95
N ALA A 216 18.90 -2.29 -5.23
CA ALA A 216 19.88 -3.34 -5.05
C ALA A 216 20.05 -3.72 -3.57
N ILE A 217 20.05 -2.74 -2.66
CA ILE A 217 20.08 -2.97 -1.20
C ILE A 217 18.85 -3.78 -0.76
N ALA A 218 17.66 -3.38 -1.23
CA ALA A 218 16.39 -4.03 -0.94
C ALA A 218 16.32 -5.47 -1.47
N ALA A 219 16.71 -5.66 -2.73
CA ALA A 219 16.75 -6.96 -3.38
C ALA A 219 17.76 -7.90 -2.71
N LEU A 220 18.90 -7.37 -2.25
CA LEU A 220 19.89 -8.16 -1.54
C LEU A 220 19.40 -8.58 -0.14
N ALA A 221 18.74 -7.68 0.60
CA ALA A 221 18.12 -8.01 1.88
C ALA A 221 17.06 -9.14 1.70
N LEU A 222 16.27 -9.07 0.64
CA LEU A 222 15.32 -10.12 0.26
C LEU A 222 16.04 -11.45 -0.07
N HIS A 223 17.08 -11.41 -0.91
CA HIS A 223 17.88 -12.59 -1.27
C HIS A 223 18.52 -13.26 -0.04
N ARG A 224 18.93 -12.47 0.96
CA ARG A 224 19.49 -12.94 2.23
C ARG A 224 18.45 -13.46 3.22
N GLY A 225 17.16 -13.42 2.88
CA GLY A 225 16.06 -13.89 3.72
C GLY A 225 15.70 -12.93 4.87
N GLU A 226 16.15 -11.67 4.81
CA GLU A 226 15.84 -10.65 5.82
C GLU A 226 14.41 -10.10 5.67
N ALA A 227 13.82 -10.23 4.47
CA ALA A 227 12.43 -9.93 4.16
C ALA A 227 11.76 -11.08 3.40
N ASP A 228 10.43 -11.07 3.30
CA ASP A 228 9.65 -12.06 2.53
C ASP A 228 9.15 -11.49 1.19
N ALA A 229 9.06 -10.17 1.08
CA ALA A 229 8.68 -9.46 -0.13
C ALA A 229 9.34 -8.08 -0.18
N MET A 230 9.49 -7.54 -1.39
CA MET A 230 9.94 -6.16 -1.59
C MET A 230 9.05 -5.40 -2.56
N VAL A 231 8.96 -4.09 -2.38
CA VAL A 231 8.32 -3.15 -3.30
C VAL A 231 9.31 -2.04 -3.64
N CYS A 232 9.47 -1.77 -4.93
CA CYS A 232 10.31 -0.71 -5.47
C CYS A 232 9.64 -0.01 -6.66
N GLY A 233 10.24 1.06 -7.16
CA GLY A 233 9.79 1.74 -8.37
C GLY A 233 8.92 2.97 -8.14
N ALA A 234 8.78 3.42 -6.88
CA ALA A 234 8.14 4.72 -6.62
C ALA A 234 8.92 5.86 -7.29
N VAL A 235 10.25 5.74 -7.35
CA VAL A 235 11.15 6.69 -7.99
C VAL A 235 12.03 5.97 -9.00
N GLY A 236 12.24 6.56 -10.18
CA GLY A 236 13.14 6.02 -11.19
C GLY A 236 12.42 5.24 -12.30
N ARG A 237 13.21 4.59 -13.17
CA ARG A 237 12.69 3.89 -14.36
C ARG A 237 12.46 2.41 -14.05
N TYR A 238 11.31 1.90 -14.46
CA TYR A 238 10.90 0.50 -14.30
C TYR A 238 12.00 -0.52 -14.66
N HIS A 239 12.56 -0.43 -15.88
CA HIS A 239 13.57 -1.40 -16.33
C HIS A 239 14.86 -1.38 -15.50
N ARG A 240 15.25 -0.23 -14.90
CA ARG A 240 16.44 -0.19 -14.03
C ARG A 240 16.21 -0.99 -12.75
N HIS A 241 15.01 -0.87 -12.17
CA HIS A 241 14.63 -1.66 -11.00
C HIS A 241 14.58 -3.13 -11.32
N LEU A 242 13.91 -3.48 -12.43
CA LEU A 242 13.79 -4.84 -12.90
C LEU A 242 15.15 -5.52 -13.07
N THR A 243 16.12 -4.84 -13.69
CA THR A 243 17.48 -5.40 -13.86
C THR A 243 18.10 -5.78 -12.51
N HIS A 244 18.07 -4.89 -11.51
CA HIS A 244 18.62 -5.21 -10.19
C HIS A 244 17.88 -6.35 -9.49
N VAL A 245 16.56 -6.39 -9.59
CA VAL A 245 15.75 -7.46 -8.99
C VAL A 245 16.08 -8.80 -9.63
N LEU A 246 16.12 -8.87 -10.97
CA LEU A 246 16.46 -10.11 -11.69
C LEU A 246 17.91 -10.54 -11.48
N ASP A 247 18.83 -9.58 -11.37
CA ASP A 247 20.25 -9.89 -11.13
C ASP A 247 20.51 -10.48 -9.74
N ILE A 248 19.75 -10.07 -8.73
CA ILE A 248 20.00 -10.41 -7.33
C ILE A 248 19.03 -11.50 -6.82
N VAL A 249 17.73 -11.34 -7.05
CA VAL A 249 16.69 -12.28 -6.60
C VAL A 249 16.57 -13.45 -7.58
N GLY A 250 16.65 -13.17 -8.88
CA GLY A 250 16.54 -14.17 -9.93
C GLY A 250 15.10 -14.58 -10.26
N LEU A 251 14.99 -15.63 -11.07
CA LEU A 251 13.73 -16.27 -11.45
C LEU A 251 13.50 -17.53 -10.61
N SER A 252 12.25 -17.98 -10.54
CA SER A 252 11.93 -19.28 -9.95
C SER A 252 12.47 -20.43 -10.79
N ASP A 253 12.72 -21.58 -10.16
CA ASP A 253 13.23 -22.77 -10.84
C ASP A 253 12.35 -23.16 -12.02
N GLY A 254 12.97 -23.33 -13.20
CA GLY A 254 12.28 -23.71 -14.42
C GLY A 254 11.57 -22.57 -15.17
N VAL A 255 11.55 -21.34 -14.63
CA VAL A 255 11.01 -20.16 -15.31
C VAL A 255 12.08 -19.52 -16.18
N LYS A 256 11.76 -19.22 -17.45
CA LYS A 256 12.72 -18.66 -18.41
C LYS A 256 12.68 -17.14 -18.45
N ALA A 257 11.50 -16.55 -18.29
CA ALA A 257 11.32 -15.11 -18.35
C ALA A 257 10.39 -14.60 -17.24
N ALA A 258 10.68 -13.38 -16.75
CA ALA A 258 9.72 -12.66 -15.91
C ALA A 258 8.57 -12.13 -16.78
N SER A 259 7.43 -11.88 -16.17
CA SER A 259 6.25 -11.33 -16.85
C SER A 259 5.50 -10.38 -15.94
N ALA A 260 4.84 -9.38 -16.54
CA ALA A 260 4.00 -8.45 -15.80
C ALA A 260 2.52 -8.78 -16.01
N LEU A 261 1.78 -8.85 -14.90
CA LEU A 261 0.33 -9.02 -14.88
C LEU A 261 -0.33 -7.69 -14.53
N SER A 262 -1.29 -7.25 -15.34
CA SER A 262 -2.09 -6.05 -15.09
C SER A 262 -3.56 -6.40 -14.92
N VAL A 263 -4.20 -5.81 -13.92
CA VAL A 263 -5.62 -6.03 -13.64
C VAL A 263 -6.44 -4.84 -14.12
N LEU A 264 -7.44 -5.09 -14.96
CA LEU A 264 -8.43 -4.10 -15.39
C LEU A 264 -9.80 -4.45 -14.81
N MET A 265 -10.39 -3.51 -14.08
CA MET A 265 -11.73 -3.65 -13.53
C MET A 265 -12.67 -2.75 -14.32
N LEU A 266 -13.50 -3.39 -15.14
CA LEU A 266 -14.48 -2.74 -16.00
C LEU A 266 -15.89 -3.08 -15.53
N GLY A 267 -16.89 -2.32 -15.97
CA GLY A 267 -18.30 -2.65 -15.67
C GLY A 267 -18.74 -4.03 -16.20
N LYS A 268 -18.00 -4.61 -17.14
CA LYS A 268 -18.22 -5.97 -17.68
C LYS A 268 -17.54 -7.09 -16.88
N GLY A 269 -16.69 -6.74 -15.92
CA GLY A 269 -15.93 -7.70 -15.12
C GLY A 269 -14.45 -7.31 -14.94
N THR A 270 -13.73 -8.19 -14.25
CA THR A 270 -12.29 -8.09 -14.00
C THR A 270 -11.53 -8.88 -15.06
N PHE A 271 -10.55 -8.25 -15.68
CA PHE A 271 -9.68 -8.83 -16.70
C PHE A 271 -8.22 -8.79 -16.22
N PHE A 272 -7.52 -9.90 -16.38
CA PHE A 272 -6.08 -9.99 -16.14
C PHE A 272 -5.37 -10.03 -17.50
N LEU A 273 -4.37 -9.16 -17.68
CA LEU A 273 -3.61 -9.01 -18.91
C LEU A 273 -2.13 -9.31 -18.64
N CYS A 274 -1.55 -10.20 -19.44
CA CYS A 274 -0.13 -10.55 -19.41
C CYS A 274 0.37 -10.82 -20.84
N ASP A 275 1.61 -10.51 -21.21
CA ASP A 275 2.60 -9.69 -20.50
C ASP A 275 2.51 -8.24 -20.98
N THR A 276 2.41 -7.28 -20.06
CA THR A 276 2.19 -5.87 -20.39
C THR A 276 3.43 -4.99 -20.35
N PHE A 277 4.55 -5.46 -19.79
CA PHE A 277 5.72 -4.59 -19.54
C PHE A 277 7.10 -5.25 -19.75
N ILE A 278 7.23 -6.58 -19.79
CA ILE A 278 8.56 -7.21 -19.83
C ILE A 278 9.00 -7.55 -21.26
N THR A 279 8.20 -8.33 -21.98
CA THR A 279 8.58 -8.95 -23.26
C THR A 279 7.78 -8.35 -24.42
N PRO A 280 8.39 -7.50 -25.27
CA PRO A 280 7.68 -6.82 -26.36
C PRO A 280 7.23 -7.74 -27.50
N ASP A 281 8.00 -8.79 -27.80
CA ASP A 281 7.73 -9.72 -28.91
C ASP A 281 7.95 -11.17 -28.43
N PRO A 282 7.00 -11.72 -27.66
CA PRO A 282 7.16 -13.03 -27.05
C PRO A 282 6.99 -14.16 -28.07
N THR A 283 7.82 -15.18 -27.94
CA THR A 283 7.70 -16.46 -28.66
C THR A 283 6.47 -17.25 -28.20
N ALA A 284 6.08 -18.27 -28.98
CA ALA A 284 4.95 -19.12 -28.62
C ALA A 284 5.16 -19.85 -27.28
N GLU A 285 6.39 -20.28 -27.01
CA GLU A 285 6.80 -20.91 -25.76
C GLU A 285 6.70 -19.94 -24.57
N GLU A 286 7.14 -18.70 -24.74
CA GLU A 286 7.03 -17.66 -23.71
C GLU A 286 5.56 -17.32 -23.44
N ILE A 287 4.72 -17.18 -24.47
CA ILE A 287 3.27 -16.96 -24.29
C ILE A 287 2.65 -18.10 -23.47
N ALA A 288 3.00 -19.36 -23.76
CA ALA A 288 2.51 -20.50 -23.01
C ALA A 288 2.97 -20.47 -21.53
N GLU A 289 4.25 -20.19 -21.29
CA GLU A 289 4.82 -20.06 -19.94
C GLU A 289 4.15 -18.93 -19.15
N VAL A 290 4.07 -17.72 -19.72
CA VAL A 290 3.42 -16.55 -19.13
C VAL A 290 1.96 -16.85 -18.79
N THR A 291 1.23 -17.56 -19.66
CA THR A 291 -0.18 -17.89 -19.44
C THR A 291 -0.35 -18.80 -18.22
N ILE A 292 0.53 -19.78 -18.03
CA ILE A 292 0.51 -20.68 -16.87
C ILE A 292 0.82 -19.90 -15.59
N LEU A 293 1.89 -19.09 -15.60
CA LEU A 293 2.27 -18.25 -14.46
C LEU A 293 1.15 -17.25 -14.08
N ALA A 294 0.52 -16.64 -15.08
CA ALA A 294 -0.61 -15.75 -14.88
C ALA A 294 -1.80 -16.49 -14.27
N ALA A 295 -2.14 -17.69 -14.76
CA ALA A 295 -3.23 -18.49 -14.20
C ALA A 295 -2.97 -18.85 -12.73
N ASP A 296 -1.73 -19.20 -12.38
CA ASP A 296 -1.33 -19.51 -11.00
C ASP A 296 -1.45 -18.26 -10.09
N GLU A 297 -1.06 -17.09 -10.58
CA GLU A 297 -1.18 -15.84 -9.83
C GLU A 297 -2.65 -15.41 -9.68
N VAL A 298 -3.47 -15.53 -10.73
CA VAL A 298 -4.90 -15.20 -10.67
C VAL A 298 -5.65 -16.04 -9.64
N ARG A 299 -5.28 -17.31 -9.44
CA ARG A 299 -5.88 -18.17 -8.41
C ARG A 299 -5.66 -17.63 -6.98
N ARG A 300 -4.69 -16.74 -6.76
CA ARG A 300 -4.44 -16.12 -5.45
C ARG A 300 -5.42 -14.98 -5.11
N PHE A 301 -6.18 -14.52 -6.10
CA PHE A 301 -7.23 -13.51 -5.93
C PHE A 301 -8.61 -14.14 -5.63
N ALA A 302 -8.72 -15.47 -5.65
CA ALA A 302 -9.95 -16.23 -5.41
C ALA A 302 -10.02 -16.78 -3.99
#